data_AF-A0A2E6VML7-F1
#
_entry.id   AF-A0A2E6VML7-F1
#
_cell.length_a   1.000
_cell.length_b   1.000
_cell.length_c   1.000
_cell.angle_alpha   90.00
_cell.angle_beta   90.00
_cell.angle_gamma   90.00
#
_symmetry.space_group_name_H-M   'P 1'
#
loop_
_entity.id
_entity.type
_entity.pdbx_description
1 polymer ?
#
loop_
_entity_poly.entity_id
_entity_poly.type
_entity_poly.pdbx_seq_one_letter_code
_entity_poly.pdbx_strand_id
1 'polypeptide(L)'
;MATKKKKSKTKAKAAPKPKAKPKATKKIQKKKAVKKKTVKKKTITKSRGTDQKKQDDNTVKTIENTAKRIHAKIKKLTAPELKMPVRSLRNVSYDKRKGFFEIGKNMKTRSLSVNTVKTFAQTLKMMSLSRELVLSNDFATKRDAYYQSKNWGQARFKDQPESDTVMDDMEAMFSIDGVTREQLRFVPDQHGGAVAGALKVIDRDIESGERIEIDCTKFGSGAYSVPSWVEHLEFKTKAKFIMCIETQGMFQRLQSHKYWSKANCILVSMGGVPTRACRRFVRRLSESAKIPVYAFTDCDPYGIGNIYRTLKVGSGNAAHINQFFCVPHATYMGLMPQDIKDFGLENATHPLGDQDVKRAKDALKNDPFFQAYAPWRKAIQMMIKTGVRAEQQALSLHGLNFVMEEYLPVKLKNTKKFLP
;
A
#
# COMPACT_ATOMS: atom_id res chain seq x y z
N MET A 1 35.40 63.70 -45.23
CA MET A 1 34.96 62.78 -44.16
C MET A 1 33.45 62.88 -44.03
N ALA A 2 32.76 61.87 -44.55
CA ALA A 2 31.31 61.85 -44.72
C ALA A 2 30.64 61.07 -43.58
N THR A 3 29.52 61.56 -43.05
CA THR A 3 28.49 60.70 -42.45
C THR A 3 27.14 61.43 -42.32
N LYS A 4 26.09 60.60 -42.48
CA LYS A 4 24.73 60.64 -41.91
C LYS A 4 23.56 61.23 -42.72
N LYS A 5 22.54 60.36 -42.75
CA LYS A 5 21.10 60.50 -43.06
C LYS A 5 20.69 60.49 -44.53
N LYS A 6 20.32 59.30 -45.02
CA LYS A 6 19.28 59.13 -46.05
C LYS A 6 18.21 58.14 -45.60
N LYS A 7 16.97 58.57 -45.82
CA LYS A 7 15.68 57.90 -45.58
C LYS A 7 15.52 56.69 -46.50
N SER A 8 14.90 55.62 -46.03
CA SER A 8 14.19 54.67 -46.91
C SER A 8 12.84 54.28 -46.28
N LYS A 9 11.81 54.34 -47.12
CA LYS A 9 10.39 54.16 -46.83
C LYS A 9 10.06 52.68 -46.63
N THR A 10 9.39 52.33 -45.54
CA THR A 10 8.82 50.98 -45.31
C THR A 10 7.35 50.96 -45.73
N LYS A 11 6.99 50.02 -46.62
CA LYS A 11 5.63 49.81 -47.14
C LYS A 11 4.70 49.24 -46.06
N ALA A 12 3.54 49.87 -45.88
CA ALA A 12 2.41 49.33 -45.14
C ALA A 12 1.76 48.16 -45.91
N LYS A 13 1.54 47.02 -45.24
CA LYS A 13 0.75 45.89 -45.75
C LYS A 13 -0.62 45.86 -45.06
N ALA A 14 -1.66 45.83 -45.87
CA ALA A 14 -3.07 45.86 -45.51
C ALA A 14 -3.55 44.58 -44.80
N ALA A 15 -4.51 44.75 -43.89
CA ALA A 15 -5.22 43.70 -43.18
C ALA A 15 -6.23 42.95 -44.07
N PRO A 16 -6.39 41.61 -43.94
CA PRO A 16 -7.44 40.88 -44.64
C PRO A 16 -8.76 40.81 -43.83
N LYS A 17 -9.86 41.07 -44.54
CA LYS A 17 -11.27 40.92 -44.10
C LYS A 17 -11.65 39.45 -43.82
N PRO A 18 -12.66 39.19 -42.96
CA PRO A 18 -13.03 37.84 -42.53
C PRO A 18 -13.83 37.07 -43.59
N LYS A 19 -13.50 35.79 -43.77
CA LYS A 19 -14.20 34.84 -44.67
C LYS A 19 -15.50 34.31 -44.05
N ALA A 20 -16.52 34.20 -44.88
CA ALA A 20 -17.88 33.76 -44.57
C ALA A 20 -17.99 32.27 -44.18
N LYS A 21 -18.97 31.98 -43.31
CA LYS A 21 -19.34 30.62 -42.85
C LYS A 21 -20.08 29.81 -43.94
N PRO A 22 -19.90 28.49 -44.05
CA PRO A 22 -20.74 27.67 -44.92
C PRO A 22 -22.12 27.39 -44.30
N LYS A 23 -23.16 27.50 -45.14
CA LYS A 23 -24.57 27.21 -44.84
C LYS A 23 -24.79 25.69 -44.74
N ALA A 24 -25.42 25.24 -43.65
CA ALA A 24 -25.89 23.88 -43.47
C ALA A 24 -27.23 23.67 -44.20
N THR A 25 -27.31 22.62 -45.02
CA THR A 25 -28.53 22.14 -45.70
C THR A 25 -29.43 21.38 -44.72
N LYS A 26 -30.68 21.83 -44.60
CA LYS A 26 -31.75 21.16 -43.83
C LYS A 26 -32.23 19.90 -44.57
N LYS A 27 -32.01 18.71 -43.99
CA LYS A 27 -32.81 17.51 -44.28
C LYS A 27 -33.85 17.33 -43.18
N ILE A 28 -35.11 17.35 -43.56
CA ILE A 28 -36.28 17.05 -42.73
C ILE A 28 -36.40 15.52 -42.65
N GLN A 29 -36.32 14.96 -41.45
CA GLN A 29 -36.79 13.60 -41.16
C GLN A 29 -37.76 13.62 -39.97
N LYS A 30 -38.92 13.01 -40.21
CA LYS A 30 -40.11 12.96 -39.36
C LYS A 30 -39.81 12.32 -37.99
N LYS A 31 -40.18 13.01 -36.90
CA LYS A 31 -40.21 12.46 -35.54
C LYS A 31 -41.37 11.46 -35.42
N LYS A 32 -41.08 10.16 -35.27
CA LYS A 32 -42.00 9.21 -34.65
C LYS A 32 -41.83 9.29 -33.13
N ALA A 33 -42.93 9.55 -32.43
CA ALA A 33 -42.98 9.61 -30.97
C ALA A 33 -42.78 8.19 -30.38
N VAL A 34 -41.66 7.97 -29.69
CA VAL A 34 -41.45 6.80 -28.86
C VAL A 34 -41.79 7.19 -27.41
N LYS A 35 -42.85 6.58 -26.87
CA LYS A 35 -43.26 6.71 -25.47
C LYS A 35 -42.08 6.35 -24.55
N LYS A 36 -41.63 7.30 -23.72
CA LYS A 36 -40.69 7.05 -22.62
C LYS A 36 -41.31 6.04 -21.65
N LYS A 37 -40.89 4.78 -21.71
CA LYS A 37 -41.04 3.84 -20.59
C LYS A 37 -40.06 4.27 -19.50
N THR A 38 -40.62 4.71 -18.37
CA THR A 38 -39.89 5.02 -17.15
C THR A 38 -39.24 3.74 -16.64
N VAL A 39 -37.94 3.56 -16.90
CA VAL A 39 -37.15 2.49 -16.29
C VAL A 39 -36.95 2.87 -14.83
N LYS A 40 -37.76 2.30 -13.93
CA LYS A 40 -37.48 2.30 -12.50
C LYS A 40 -36.11 1.65 -12.29
N LYS A 41 -35.11 2.43 -11.91
CA LYS A 41 -33.83 1.93 -11.37
C LYS A 41 -34.18 1.04 -10.17
N LYS A 42 -34.17 -0.28 -10.37
CA LYS A 42 -34.16 -1.25 -9.26
C LYS A 42 -32.80 -1.11 -8.59
N THR A 43 -32.76 -0.38 -7.49
CA THR A 43 -31.63 -0.40 -6.56
C THR A 43 -31.53 -1.82 -6.04
N ILE A 44 -30.51 -2.57 -6.46
CA ILE A 44 -30.17 -3.87 -5.89
C ILE A 44 -29.65 -3.59 -4.48
N THR A 45 -30.54 -3.57 -3.50
CA THR A 45 -30.16 -3.59 -2.09
C THR A 45 -29.56 -4.95 -1.78
N LYS A 46 -28.22 -5.06 -1.91
CA LYS A 46 -27.46 -6.19 -1.36
C LYS A 46 -27.83 -6.32 0.12
N SER A 47 -28.33 -7.47 0.54
CA SER A 47 -28.65 -7.75 1.93
C SER A 47 -27.37 -7.61 2.76
N ARG A 48 -27.38 -6.72 3.75
CA ARG A 48 -26.22 -6.50 4.63
C ARG A 48 -26.15 -7.66 5.63
N GLY A 49 -25.00 -8.31 5.74
CA GLY A 49 -24.72 -9.21 6.87
C GLY A 49 -24.86 -8.47 8.21
N THR A 50 -25.36 -9.16 9.23
CA THR A 50 -25.63 -8.59 10.58
C THR A 50 -24.41 -7.90 11.19
N ASP A 51 -23.23 -8.49 11.04
CA ASP A 51 -21.97 -7.93 11.54
C ASP A 51 -21.51 -6.68 10.78
N GLN A 52 -21.69 -6.66 9.46
CA GLN A 52 -21.34 -5.50 8.63
C GLN A 52 -22.20 -4.30 9.00
N LYS A 53 -23.50 -4.51 9.22
CA LYS A 53 -24.43 -3.44 9.62
C LYS A 53 -24.03 -2.83 10.97
N LYS A 54 -23.63 -3.66 11.94
CA LYS A 54 -23.15 -3.20 13.25
C LYS A 54 -21.87 -2.38 13.13
N GLN A 55 -20.94 -2.77 12.27
CA GLN A 55 -19.71 -2.01 12.01
C GLN A 55 -19.98 -0.69 11.31
N ASP A 56 -20.90 -0.67 10.34
CA ASP A 56 -21.33 0.54 9.64
C ASP A 56 -21.99 1.54 10.61
N ASP A 57 -22.90 1.07 11.46
CA ASP A 57 -23.58 1.88 12.46
C ASP A 57 -22.58 2.49 13.46
N ASN A 58 -21.59 1.70 13.90
CA ASN A 58 -20.50 2.19 14.74
C ASN A 58 -19.68 3.28 14.04
N THR A 59 -19.33 3.06 12.77
CA THR A 59 -18.55 4.01 11.97
C THR A 59 -19.27 5.35 11.82
N VAL A 60 -20.56 5.33 11.46
CA VAL A 60 -21.38 6.55 11.35
C VAL A 60 -21.47 7.25 12.69
N LYS A 61 -21.72 6.52 13.78
CA LYS A 61 -21.81 7.08 15.14
C LYS A 61 -20.52 7.77 15.55
N THR A 62 -19.35 7.18 15.27
CA THR A 62 -18.04 7.78 15.59
C THR A 62 -17.79 9.07 14.80
N ILE A 63 -18.12 9.08 13.50
CA ILE A 63 -18.01 10.28 12.65
C ILE A 63 -18.95 11.38 13.18
N GLU A 64 -20.20 11.05 13.46
CA GLU A 64 -21.20 12.01 13.94
C GLU A 64 -20.86 12.55 15.34
N ASN A 65 -20.36 11.73 16.25
CA ASN A 65 -19.92 12.17 17.57
C ASN A 65 -18.76 13.17 17.47
N THR A 66 -17.82 12.92 16.57
CA THR A 66 -16.70 13.83 16.31
C THR A 66 -17.20 15.16 15.73
N ALA A 67 -18.13 15.11 14.76
CA ALA A 67 -18.76 16.30 14.19
C ALA A 67 -19.57 17.10 15.23
N LYS A 68 -20.35 16.42 16.09
CA LYS A 68 -21.12 17.04 17.17
C LYS A 68 -20.22 17.75 18.18
N ARG A 69 -19.08 17.16 18.55
CA ARG A 69 -18.07 17.79 19.42
C ARG A 69 -17.51 19.08 18.81
N ILE A 70 -17.19 19.06 17.52
CA ILE A 70 -16.67 20.24 16.80
C ILE A 70 -17.74 21.33 16.75
N HIS A 71 -18.96 20.97 16.37
CA HIS A 71 -20.09 21.90 16.30
C HIS A 71 -20.42 22.52 17.67
N ALA A 72 -20.37 21.74 18.75
CA ALA A 72 -20.57 22.25 20.11
C ALA A 72 -19.48 23.25 20.52
N LYS A 73 -18.20 22.99 20.18
CA LYS A 73 -17.12 23.96 20.42
C LYS A 73 -17.32 25.27 19.66
N ILE A 74 -17.73 25.19 18.39
CA ILE A 74 -18.05 26.37 17.56
C ILE A 74 -19.19 27.18 18.18
N LYS A 75 -20.28 26.52 18.60
CA LYS A 75 -21.41 27.19 19.28
C LYS A 75 -21.02 27.87 20.58
N LYS A 76 -20.03 27.33 21.30
CA LYS A 76 -19.45 27.92 22.51
C LYS A 76 -18.41 29.02 22.22
N LEU A 77 -18.24 29.42 20.96
CA LEU A 77 -17.20 30.37 20.50
C LEU A 77 -15.78 29.97 20.92
N THR A 78 -15.55 28.66 21.07
CA THR A 78 -14.23 28.09 21.36
C THR A 78 -13.62 27.50 20.09
N ALA A 79 -12.31 27.64 19.92
CA ALA A 79 -11.63 27.11 18.75
C ALA A 79 -11.82 25.58 18.65
N PRO A 80 -12.42 25.06 17.56
CA PRO A 80 -12.56 23.63 17.38
C PRO A 80 -11.22 22.99 17.02
N GLU A 81 -11.04 21.74 17.45
CA GLU A 81 -9.78 21.03 17.34
C GLU A 81 -10.03 19.55 17.04
N LEU A 82 -9.20 18.99 16.17
CA LEU A 82 -9.10 17.56 15.88
C LEU A 82 -7.77 17.05 16.45
N LYS A 83 -7.84 16.04 17.31
CA LYS A 83 -6.67 15.39 17.90
C LYS A 83 -6.46 14.04 17.23
N MET A 84 -5.25 13.78 16.76
CA MET A 84 -4.86 12.54 16.09
C MET A 84 -3.43 12.18 16.50
N PRO A 85 -3.05 10.89 16.53
CA PRO A 85 -1.71 10.51 16.95
C PRO A 85 -0.68 10.87 15.88
N VAL A 86 0.55 11.21 16.30
CA VAL A 86 1.64 11.52 15.38
C VAL A 86 2.11 10.23 14.70
N ARG A 87 1.90 10.13 13.39
CA ARG A 87 2.34 9.00 12.56
C ARG A 87 3.78 9.19 12.09
N SER A 88 4.74 8.87 12.95
CA SER A 88 6.16 8.96 12.60
C SER A 88 6.99 7.92 13.34
N LEU A 89 8.16 7.57 12.80
CA LEU A 89 9.10 6.67 13.46
C LEU A 89 9.55 7.16 14.85
N ARG A 90 9.56 8.47 15.09
CA ARG A 90 9.89 9.05 16.41
C ARG A 90 8.81 8.85 17.47
N ASN A 91 7.58 8.53 17.03
CA ASN A 91 6.44 8.27 17.91
C ASN A 91 6.00 6.81 17.79
N VAL A 92 6.95 5.88 17.67
CA VAL A 92 6.64 4.46 17.81
C VAL A 92 7.53 3.81 18.87
N SER A 93 6.97 2.80 19.51
CA SER A 93 7.71 1.87 20.36
C SER A 93 7.74 0.49 19.72
N TYR A 94 8.75 -0.30 20.08
CA TYR A 94 8.90 -1.66 19.59
C TYR A 94 9.18 -2.62 20.75
N ASP A 95 8.31 -3.60 20.92
CA ASP A 95 8.51 -4.71 21.84
C ASP A 95 8.75 -5.99 21.03
N LYS A 96 9.83 -6.71 21.35
CA LYS A 96 10.19 -7.99 20.71
C LYS A 96 9.09 -9.05 20.87
N ARG A 97 8.33 -9.02 21.97
CA ARG A 97 7.26 -10.00 22.25
C ARG A 97 6.06 -9.79 21.34
N LYS A 98 5.69 -8.53 21.10
CA LYS A 98 4.60 -8.15 20.19
C LYS A 98 5.03 -8.25 18.73
N GLY A 99 6.27 -7.84 18.45
CA GLY A 99 6.92 -7.96 17.15
C GLY A 99 6.37 -7.02 16.06
N PHE A 100 5.73 -5.92 16.44
CA PHE A 100 5.31 -4.84 15.54
C PHE A 100 5.46 -3.46 16.21
N PHE A 101 5.46 -2.38 15.42
CA PHE A 101 5.48 -1.03 15.99
C PHE A 101 4.13 -0.63 16.56
N GLU A 102 4.16 -0.12 17.78
CA GLU A 102 3.02 0.47 18.45
C GLU A 102 3.11 1.98 18.42
N ILE A 103 1.98 2.63 18.13
CA ILE A 103 1.90 4.08 18.12
C ILE A 103 2.09 4.65 19.53
N GLY A 104 2.97 5.64 19.65
CA GLY A 104 3.27 6.30 20.91
C GLY A 104 2.23 7.34 21.30
N LYS A 105 2.43 7.96 22.46
CA LYS A 105 1.49 8.90 23.09
C LYS A 105 1.47 10.29 22.46
N ASN A 106 2.41 10.63 21.56
CA ASN A 106 2.45 11.98 20.99
C ASN A 106 1.25 12.21 20.07
N MET A 107 0.50 13.27 20.34
CA MET A 107 -0.68 13.66 19.58
C MET A 107 -0.41 14.95 18.82
N LYS A 108 -0.92 15.03 17.59
CA LYS A 108 -1.01 16.25 16.80
C LYS A 108 -2.42 16.81 16.93
N THR A 109 -2.50 18.12 17.17
CA THR A 109 -3.77 18.85 17.18
C THR A 109 -3.87 19.68 15.90
N ARG A 110 -4.95 19.49 15.13
CA ARG A 110 -5.33 20.40 14.05
C ARG A 110 -6.45 21.32 14.57
N SER A 111 -6.11 22.57 14.86
CA SER A 111 -7.07 23.61 15.24
C SER A 111 -7.53 24.40 14.01
N LEU A 112 -8.62 25.15 14.14
CA LEU A 112 -9.07 26.10 13.13
C LEU A 112 -8.24 27.40 13.20
N SER A 113 -6.99 27.34 12.74
CA SER A 113 -6.07 28.50 12.66
C SER A 113 -5.71 28.82 11.20
N VAL A 114 -5.14 30.00 10.93
CA VAL A 114 -4.83 30.48 9.57
C VAL A 114 -4.03 29.46 8.75
N ASN A 115 -3.06 28.78 9.37
CA ASN A 115 -2.20 27.83 8.68
C ASN A 115 -2.83 26.43 8.51
N THR A 116 -3.80 26.08 9.36
CA THR A 116 -4.41 24.73 9.41
C THR A 116 -5.86 24.70 8.94
N VAL A 117 -6.47 25.85 8.64
CA VAL A 117 -7.87 25.97 8.22
C VAL A 117 -8.21 25.09 7.02
N LYS A 118 -7.33 25.05 6.02
CA LYS A 118 -7.53 24.24 4.80
C LYS A 118 -7.55 22.75 5.12
N THR A 119 -6.56 22.27 5.88
CA THR A 119 -6.45 20.85 6.24
C THR A 119 -7.53 20.42 7.23
N PHE A 120 -7.97 21.33 8.10
CA PHE A 120 -9.11 21.13 8.99
C PHE A 120 -10.40 20.96 8.17
N ALA A 121 -10.68 21.86 7.23
CA ALA A 121 -11.84 21.78 6.34
C ALA A 121 -11.82 20.52 5.46
N GLN A 122 -10.66 20.16 4.91
CA GLN A 122 -10.46 18.91 4.15
C GLN A 122 -10.77 17.67 4.99
N THR A 123 -10.37 17.66 6.27
CA THR A 123 -10.66 16.53 7.17
C THR A 123 -12.17 16.38 7.38
N LEU A 124 -12.88 17.49 7.60
CA LEU A 124 -14.34 17.47 7.74
C LEU A 124 -15.05 17.03 6.45
N LYS A 125 -14.56 17.45 5.28
CA LYS A 125 -15.10 17.01 3.99
C LYS A 125 -14.87 15.52 3.74
N MET A 126 -13.69 15.00 4.08
CA MET A 126 -13.41 13.56 4.04
C MET A 126 -14.31 12.76 5.00
N MET A 127 -14.58 13.27 6.20
CA MET A 127 -15.53 12.67 7.14
C MET A 127 -16.96 12.64 6.58
N SER A 128 -17.40 13.73 5.94
CA SER A 128 -18.71 13.79 5.27
C SER A 128 -18.83 12.77 4.16
N LEU A 129 -17.81 12.69 3.30
CA LEU A 129 -17.74 11.71 2.22
C LEU A 129 -17.79 10.27 2.77
N SER A 130 -16.99 9.97 3.79
CA SER A 130 -17.00 8.66 4.43
C SER A 130 -18.40 8.29 4.97
N ARG A 131 -19.07 9.24 5.65
CA ARG A 131 -20.43 9.03 6.15
C ARG A 131 -21.41 8.73 5.01
N GLU A 132 -21.34 9.46 3.90
CA GLU A 132 -22.18 9.23 2.73
C GLU A 132 -21.96 7.83 2.14
N LEU A 133 -20.70 7.42 1.97
CA LEU A 133 -20.33 6.09 1.46
C LEU A 133 -20.84 4.96 2.36
N VAL A 134 -20.71 5.11 3.68
CA VAL A 134 -21.21 4.09 4.63
C VAL A 134 -22.75 3.99 4.55
N LEU A 135 -23.46 5.12 4.47
CA LEU A 135 -24.92 5.13 4.38
C LEU A 135 -25.42 4.54 3.05
N SER A 136 -24.79 4.89 1.93
CA SER A 136 -25.13 4.38 0.60
C SER A 136 -24.65 2.95 0.34
N ASN A 137 -23.85 2.37 1.25
CA ASN A 137 -23.16 1.09 1.06
C ASN A 137 -22.31 1.07 -0.22
N ASP A 138 -21.59 2.17 -0.44
CA ASP A 138 -20.67 2.35 -1.55
C ASP A 138 -19.23 2.46 -1.02
N PHE A 139 -18.26 2.52 -1.93
CA PHE A 139 -16.86 2.72 -1.59
C PHE A 139 -16.19 3.71 -2.53
N ALA A 140 -15.09 4.30 -2.07
CA ALA A 140 -14.25 5.15 -2.89
C ALA A 140 -12.81 4.64 -2.87
N THR A 141 -12.17 4.58 -4.03
CA THR A 141 -10.72 4.42 -4.06
C THR A 141 -10.05 5.72 -3.59
N LYS A 142 -8.75 5.65 -3.27
CA LYS A 142 -7.95 6.85 -2.98
C LYS A 142 -8.02 7.91 -4.09
N ARG A 143 -8.08 7.48 -5.34
CA ARG A 143 -8.17 8.38 -6.50
C ARG A 143 -9.57 8.99 -6.60
N ASP A 144 -10.62 8.20 -6.36
CA ASP A 144 -11.99 8.71 -6.35
C ASP A 144 -12.15 9.81 -5.30
N ALA A 145 -11.67 9.59 -4.07
CA ALA A 145 -11.70 10.59 -3.01
C ALA A 145 -10.97 11.88 -3.41
N TYR A 146 -9.81 11.76 -4.07
CA TYR A 146 -9.07 12.91 -4.59
C TYR A 146 -9.85 13.67 -5.67
N TYR A 147 -10.46 12.99 -6.64
CA TYR A 147 -11.24 13.64 -7.70
C TYR A 147 -12.55 14.25 -7.18
N GLN A 148 -13.23 13.58 -6.25
CA GLN A 148 -14.40 14.14 -5.57
C GLN A 148 -14.06 15.43 -4.82
N SER A 149 -12.84 15.52 -4.27
CA SER A 149 -12.38 16.75 -3.59
C SER A 149 -12.34 17.98 -4.50
N LYS A 150 -12.29 17.82 -5.83
CA LYS A 150 -12.29 18.94 -6.77
C LYS A 150 -13.59 19.76 -6.69
N ASN A 151 -14.66 19.18 -6.17
CA ASN A 151 -15.93 19.86 -5.92
C ASN A 151 -15.96 20.60 -4.58
N TRP A 152 -14.90 20.59 -3.77
CA TRP A 152 -14.88 21.21 -2.43
C TRP A 152 -14.43 22.67 -2.43
N GLY A 153 -14.42 23.33 -3.60
CA GLY A 153 -14.03 24.73 -3.73
C GLY A 153 -12.60 24.98 -3.21
N GLN A 154 -12.44 25.92 -2.28
CA GLN A 154 -11.14 26.26 -1.69
C GLN A 154 -10.51 25.11 -0.88
N ALA A 155 -11.32 24.14 -0.42
CA ALA A 155 -10.85 22.97 0.30
C ALA A 155 -10.40 21.81 -0.63
N ARG A 156 -10.36 22.00 -1.95
CA ARG A 156 -9.90 20.96 -2.88
C ARG A 156 -8.45 20.54 -2.62
N PHE A 157 -8.14 19.27 -2.85
CA PHE A 157 -6.75 18.80 -2.87
C PHE A 157 -6.04 19.29 -4.13
N LYS A 158 -4.79 19.69 -3.98
CA LYS A 158 -3.92 20.08 -5.10
C LYS A 158 -3.39 18.84 -5.80
N ASP A 159 -2.95 17.87 -5.02
CA ASP A 159 -2.29 16.65 -5.46
C ASP A 159 -2.73 15.44 -4.61
N GLN A 160 -2.46 14.23 -5.13
CA GLN A 160 -2.83 12.98 -4.46
C GLN A 160 -2.14 12.80 -3.08
N PRO A 161 -0.84 13.13 -2.90
CA PRO A 161 -0.20 13.04 -1.59
C PRO A 161 -0.88 13.85 -0.48
N GLU A 162 -1.44 15.02 -0.81
CA GLU A 162 -2.22 15.83 0.16
C GLU A 162 -3.48 15.08 0.61
N SER A 163 -4.23 14.51 -0.35
CA SER A 163 -5.43 13.70 -0.07
C SER A 163 -5.11 12.45 0.77
N ASP A 164 -4.06 11.73 0.38
CA ASP A 164 -3.59 10.53 1.09
C ASP A 164 -3.18 10.85 2.53
N THR A 165 -2.49 11.96 2.75
CA THR A 165 -2.07 12.38 4.10
C THR A 165 -3.26 12.70 4.99
N VAL A 166 -4.29 13.38 4.46
CA VAL A 166 -5.52 13.67 5.22
C VAL A 166 -6.31 12.39 5.50
N MET A 167 -6.38 11.47 4.53
CA MET A 167 -7.04 10.17 4.70
C MET A 167 -6.35 9.32 5.77
N ASP A 168 -5.03 9.24 5.77
CA ASP A 168 -4.28 8.46 6.75
C ASP A 168 -4.35 9.10 8.16
N ASP A 169 -4.35 10.43 8.27
CA ASP A 169 -4.54 11.13 9.54
C ASP A 169 -5.95 10.91 10.10
N MET A 170 -6.96 10.87 9.23
CA MET A 170 -8.34 10.54 9.58
C MET A 170 -8.47 9.09 10.03
N GLU A 171 -7.83 8.14 9.35
CA GLU A 171 -7.77 6.75 9.79
C GLU A 171 -7.12 6.64 11.17
N ALA A 172 -5.99 7.31 11.40
CA ALA A 172 -5.32 7.26 12.70
C ALA A 172 -6.14 7.91 13.82
N MET A 173 -6.89 8.97 13.53
CA MET A 173 -7.83 9.56 14.48
C MET A 173 -8.93 8.58 14.87
N PHE A 174 -9.56 7.91 13.91
CA PHE A 174 -10.68 6.99 14.17
C PHE A 174 -10.25 5.58 14.61
N SER A 175 -8.97 5.22 14.41
CA SER A 175 -8.42 3.96 14.91
C SER A 175 -8.42 3.87 16.45
N ILE A 176 -8.44 5.03 17.14
CA ILE A 176 -8.60 5.11 18.61
C ILE A 176 -9.96 4.53 19.03
N ASP A 177 -10.98 4.74 18.19
CA ASP A 177 -12.35 4.22 18.38
C ASP A 177 -12.54 2.85 17.69
N GLY A 178 -11.45 2.19 17.26
CA GLY A 178 -11.46 0.89 16.62
C GLY A 178 -11.94 0.87 15.16
N VAL A 179 -12.04 2.04 14.52
CA VAL A 179 -12.51 2.14 13.13
C VAL A 179 -11.33 2.09 12.15
N THR A 180 -11.40 1.20 11.17
CA THR A 180 -10.38 1.06 10.11
C THR A 180 -10.71 1.89 8.87
N ARG A 181 -9.73 2.13 7.99
CA ARG A 181 -9.97 2.84 6.73
C ARG A 181 -10.96 2.12 5.82
N GLU A 182 -10.90 0.79 5.80
CA GLU A 182 -11.82 -0.04 5.03
C GLU A 182 -13.27 0.11 5.56
N GLN A 183 -13.46 0.26 6.87
CA GLN A 183 -14.77 0.61 7.47
C GLN A 183 -15.22 2.04 7.13
N LEU A 184 -14.28 2.98 6.99
CA LEU A 184 -14.53 4.33 6.45
C LEU A 184 -14.86 4.33 4.94
N ARG A 185 -14.90 3.15 4.30
CA ARG A 185 -15.20 2.92 2.87
C ARG A 185 -14.17 3.52 1.90
N PHE A 186 -12.93 3.73 2.38
CA PHE A 186 -11.81 4.07 1.52
C PHE A 186 -10.96 2.84 1.23
N VAL A 187 -10.95 2.40 -0.03
CA VAL A 187 -10.29 1.17 -0.46
C VAL A 187 -9.00 1.51 -1.22
N PRO A 188 -7.90 0.78 -0.99
CA PRO A 188 -6.69 0.96 -1.78
C PRO A 188 -6.88 0.44 -3.22
N ASP A 189 -6.26 1.12 -4.18
CA ASP A 189 -6.24 0.75 -5.61
C ASP A 189 -5.20 -0.35 -5.92
N GLN A 190 -4.41 -0.76 -4.92
CA GLN A 190 -3.25 -1.63 -5.11
C GLN A 190 -3.61 -3.12 -4.98
N HIS A 191 -3.10 -3.91 -5.92
CA HIS A 191 -3.23 -5.36 -5.91
C HIS A 191 -2.38 -5.97 -4.78
N GLY A 192 -2.87 -7.02 -4.13
CA GLY A 192 -2.28 -7.58 -2.91
C GLY A 192 -1.02 -8.44 -3.09
N GLY A 193 -0.38 -8.39 -4.25
CA GLY A 193 0.68 -9.32 -4.66
C GLY A 193 0.15 -10.57 -5.35
N ALA A 194 1.05 -11.50 -5.66
CA ALA A 194 0.74 -12.72 -6.40
C ALA A 194 1.14 -13.97 -5.61
N VAL A 195 0.32 -15.02 -5.63
CA VAL A 195 0.51 -16.23 -4.83
C VAL A 195 0.52 -17.46 -5.72
N ALA A 196 1.48 -18.34 -5.49
CA ALA A 196 1.53 -19.65 -6.12
C ALA A 196 2.12 -20.69 -5.16
N GLY A 197 1.61 -21.92 -5.19
CA GLY A 197 2.09 -22.99 -4.33
C GLY A 197 1.00 -23.89 -3.80
N ALA A 198 1.35 -24.73 -2.84
CA ALA A 198 0.47 -25.72 -2.23
C ALA A 198 -0.60 -25.07 -1.32
N LEU A 199 -1.48 -24.27 -1.90
CA LEU A 199 -2.52 -23.51 -1.22
C LEU A 199 -3.84 -23.65 -1.96
N LYS A 200 -4.92 -23.86 -1.20
CA LYS A 200 -6.27 -23.62 -1.67
C LYS A 200 -6.89 -22.49 -0.86
N VAL A 201 -7.35 -21.46 -1.56
CA VAL A 201 -8.04 -20.32 -0.97
C VAL A 201 -9.54 -20.57 -1.11
N ILE A 202 -10.25 -20.52 0.01
CA ILE A 202 -11.70 -20.63 0.01
C ILE A 202 -12.26 -19.22 0.10
N ASP A 203 -12.96 -18.84 -0.95
CA ASP A 203 -13.58 -17.53 -1.14
C ASP A 203 -15.11 -17.67 -1.26
N ARG A 204 -15.83 -16.56 -1.42
CA ARG A 204 -17.26 -16.54 -1.68
C ARG A 204 -17.55 -15.82 -2.98
N ASP A 205 -18.46 -16.37 -3.76
CA ASP A 205 -18.94 -15.71 -4.97
C ASP A 205 -19.57 -14.35 -4.64
N ILE A 206 -19.31 -13.35 -5.48
CA ILE A 206 -19.77 -11.97 -5.25
C ILE A 206 -21.29 -11.84 -5.44
N GLU A 207 -21.89 -12.67 -6.29
CA GLU A 207 -23.30 -12.65 -6.65
C GLU A 207 -24.11 -13.69 -5.86
N SER A 208 -23.69 -14.96 -5.88
CA SER A 208 -24.41 -16.05 -5.22
C SER A 208 -24.07 -16.20 -3.73
N GLY A 209 -22.90 -15.72 -3.29
CA GLY A 209 -22.40 -15.94 -1.93
C GLY A 209 -21.95 -17.38 -1.65
N GLU A 210 -21.97 -18.25 -2.67
CA GLU A 210 -21.54 -19.64 -2.55
C GLU A 210 -20.04 -19.75 -2.31
N ARG A 211 -19.65 -20.81 -1.61
CA ARG A 211 -18.26 -21.06 -1.24
C ARG A 211 -17.49 -21.61 -2.45
N ILE A 212 -16.44 -20.91 -2.86
CA ILE A 212 -15.58 -21.29 -3.98
C ILE A 212 -14.21 -21.73 -3.44
N GLU A 213 -13.74 -22.90 -3.86
CA GLU A 213 -12.39 -23.38 -3.56
C GLU A 213 -11.45 -23.10 -4.75
N ILE A 214 -10.54 -22.15 -4.59
CA ILE A 214 -9.57 -21.70 -5.60
C ILE A 214 -8.24 -22.42 -5.35
N ASP A 215 -7.83 -23.26 -6.30
CA ASP A 215 -6.58 -24.03 -6.22
C ASP A 215 -5.39 -23.24 -6.80
N CYS A 216 -4.51 -22.73 -5.93
CA CYS A 216 -3.34 -21.94 -6.32
C CYS A 216 -2.24 -22.77 -7.00
N THR A 217 -2.38 -24.10 -7.10
CA THR A 217 -1.44 -24.96 -7.84
C THR A 217 -1.75 -25.02 -9.34
N LYS A 218 -2.96 -24.63 -9.76
CA LYS A 218 -3.50 -24.84 -11.12
C LYS A 218 -3.52 -23.59 -12.01
N PHE A 219 -2.78 -22.54 -11.64
CA PHE A 219 -2.74 -21.28 -12.40
C PHE A 219 -1.80 -21.30 -13.62
N GLY A 220 -1.12 -22.43 -13.91
CA GLY A 220 -0.19 -22.53 -15.04
C GLY A 220 0.95 -21.53 -14.92
N SER A 221 1.09 -20.64 -15.90
CA SER A 221 2.05 -19.53 -15.91
C SER A 221 1.62 -18.32 -15.06
N GLY A 222 0.35 -18.26 -14.65
CA GLY A 222 -0.20 -17.21 -13.81
C GLY A 222 -0.02 -17.48 -12.32
N ALA A 223 -0.71 -16.68 -11.51
CA ALA A 223 -0.75 -16.77 -10.07
C ALA A 223 -2.07 -16.20 -9.53
N TYR A 224 -2.43 -16.59 -8.30
CA TYR A 224 -3.57 -16.01 -7.60
C TYR A 224 -3.24 -14.57 -7.19
N SER A 225 -4.05 -13.61 -7.64
CA SER A 225 -3.92 -12.20 -7.25
C SER A 225 -4.64 -11.98 -5.92
N VAL A 226 -3.92 -11.51 -4.90
CA VAL A 226 -4.53 -11.28 -3.58
C VAL A 226 -5.52 -10.11 -3.66
N PRO A 227 -6.79 -10.31 -3.26
CA PRO A 227 -7.80 -9.26 -3.30
C PRO A 227 -7.54 -8.17 -2.26
N SER A 228 -8.10 -6.98 -2.46
CA SER A 228 -7.95 -5.85 -1.52
C SER A 228 -8.54 -6.12 -0.14
N TRP A 229 -9.52 -7.02 -0.04
CA TRP A 229 -10.15 -7.45 1.20
C TRP A 229 -9.94 -8.94 1.40
N VAL A 230 -9.36 -9.33 2.54
CA VAL A 230 -8.91 -10.71 2.76
C VAL A 230 -9.52 -11.35 4.00
N GLU A 231 -10.37 -10.67 4.78
CA GLU A 231 -10.84 -11.20 6.09
C GLU A 231 -11.77 -12.42 5.99
N HIS A 232 -12.53 -12.52 4.90
CA HIS A 232 -13.49 -13.62 4.68
C HIS A 232 -12.83 -14.88 4.10
N LEU A 233 -11.58 -14.77 3.63
CA LEU A 233 -10.87 -15.89 3.02
C LEU A 233 -10.56 -16.95 4.07
N GLU A 234 -10.63 -18.21 3.67
CA GLU A 234 -10.11 -19.33 4.47
C GLU A 234 -9.03 -20.08 3.70
N PHE A 235 -8.17 -20.79 4.40
CA PHE A 235 -6.97 -21.39 3.83
C PHE A 235 -6.90 -22.88 4.12
N LYS A 236 -6.68 -23.69 3.09
CA LYS A 236 -6.29 -25.10 3.21
C LYS A 236 -4.92 -25.29 2.58
N THR A 237 -3.95 -25.77 3.34
CA THR A 237 -2.59 -26.00 2.85
C THR A 237 -1.88 -27.14 3.59
N LYS A 238 -0.98 -27.82 2.90
CA LYS A 238 -0.01 -28.78 3.46
C LYS A 238 1.44 -28.27 3.35
N ALA A 239 1.62 -27.00 3.02
CA ALA A 239 2.93 -26.37 2.87
C ALA A 239 3.67 -26.33 4.20
N LYS A 240 5.00 -26.38 4.15
CA LYS A 240 5.89 -26.31 5.32
C LYS A 240 6.17 -24.87 5.74
N PHE A 241 6.13 -23.92 4.81
CA PHE A 241 6.45 -22.51 5.05
C PHE A 241 5.93 -21.61 3.91
N ILE A 242 5.93 -20.30 4.15
CA ILE A 242 5.61 -19.27 3.17
C ILE A 242 6.90 -18.51 2.83
N MET A 243 7.18 -18.31 1.55
CA MET A 243 8.30 -17.52 1.06
C MET A 243 7.79 -16.23 0.43
N CYS A 244 8.04 -15.09 1.07
CA CYS A 244 7.71 -13.76 0.57
C CYS A 244 8.88 -13.22 -0.26
N ILE A 245 8.66 -12.99 -1.55
CA ILE A 245 9.69 -12.61 -2.52
C ILE A 245 9.47 -11.16 -2.93
N GLU A 246 10.52 -10.35 -2.92
CA GLU A 246 10.46 -8.95 -3.37
C GLU A 246 10.15 -8.83 -4.86
N THR A 247 11.03 -9.39 -5.70
CA THR A 247 11.01 -9.12 -7.14
C THR A 247 10.07 -10.06 -7.89
N GLN A 248 9.29 -9.51 -8.83
CA GLN A 248 8.40 -10.30 -9.67
C GLN A 248 9.19 -11.29 -10.56
N GLY A 249 10.39 -10.90 -11.00
CA GLY A 249 11.27 -11.76 -11.80
C GLY A 249 11.70 -13.02 -11.04
N MET A 250 12.12 -12.88 -9.78
CA MET A 250 12.47 -14.05 -8.95
C MET A 250 11.25 -14.93 -8.65
N PHE A 251 10.08 -14.32 -8.39
CA PHE A 251 8.84 -15.07 -8.23
C PHE A 251 8.50 -15.89 -9.49
N GLN A 252 8.55 -15.27 -10.67
CA GLN A 252 8.27 -15.94 -11.94
C GLN A 252 9.26 -17.09 -12.18
N ARG A 253 10.56 -16.88 -11.93
CA ARG A 253 11.58 -17.93 -12.02
C ARG A 253 11.20 -19.15 -11.17
N LEU A 254 10.94 -18.95 -9.87
CA LEU A 254 10.60 -20.04 -8.96
C LEU A 254 9.27 -20.73 -9.32
N GLN A 255 8.29 -19.96 -9.79
CA GLN A 255 6.99 -20.48 -10.24
C GLN A 255 7.13 -21.34 -11.50
N SER A 256 7.85 -20.87 -12.52
CA SER A 256 8.07 -21.59 -13.79
C SER A 256 8.74 -22.94 -13.58
N HIS A 257 9.62 -23.06 -12.59
CA HIS A 257 10.29 -24.31 -12.23
C HIS A 257 9.56 -25.14 -11.16
N LYS A 258 8.33 -24.75 -10.80
CA LYS A 258 7.51 -25.38 -9.74
C LYS A 258 8.29 -25.61 -8.44
N TYR A 259 9.14 -24.64 -8.06
CA TYR A 259 9.97 -24.75 -6.87
C TYR A 259 9.13 -24.98 -5.60
N TRP A 260 7.95 -24.36 -5.55
CA TRP A 260 6.97 -24.57 -4.47
C TRP A 260 6.57 -26.03 -4.26
N SER A 261 6.58 -26.86 -5.31
CA SER A 261 6.29 -28.29 -5.20
C SER A 261 7.48 -29.03 -4.58
N LYS A 262 8.71 -28.74 -5.06
CA LYS A 262 9.96 -29.33 -4.56
C LYS A 262 10.20 -29.02 -3.08
N ALA A 263 10.02 -27.75 -2.70
CA ALA A 263 10.21 -27.29 -1.33
C ALA A 263 8.97 -27.46 -0.43
N ASN A 264 7.84 -27.89 -1.01
CA ASN A 264 6.51 -27.91 -0.37
C ASN A 264 6.20 -26.59 0.36
N CYS A 265 6.18 -25.47 -0.38
CA CYS A 265 5.99 -24.14 0.17
C CYS A 265 4.93 -23.33 -0.60
N ILE A 266 4.63 -22.13 -0.09
CA ILE A 266 3.79 -21.14 -0.75
C ILE A 266 4.69 -19.95 -1.10
N LEU A 267 4.74 -19.57 -2.38
CA LEU A 267 5.44 -18.39 -2.86
C LEU A 267 4.47 -17.22 -2.88
N VAL A 268 4.90 -16.08 -2.36
CA VAL A 268 4.14 -14.82 -2.37
C VAL A 268 5.03 -13.72 -2.93
N SER A 269 4.71 -13.21 -4.11
CA SER A 269 5.33 -12.00 -4.66
C SER A 269 4.76 -10.77 -3.96
N MET A 270 5.64 -9.94 -3.40
CA MET A 270 5.28 -8.66 -2.78
C MET A 270 5.26 -7.52 -3.80
N GLY A 271 6.07 -7.60 -4.86
CA GLY A 271 6.19 -6.55 -5.88
C GLY A 271 6.78 -5.25 -5.33
N GLY A 272 7.80 -5.36 -4.48
CA GLY A 272 8.34 -4.24 -3.69
C GLY A 272 7.76 -4.17 -2.28
N VAL A 273 7.48 -2.96 -1.78
CA VAL A 273 6.91 -2.77 -0.43
C VAL A 273 5.52 -3.39 -0.35
N PRO A 274 5.30 -4.40 0.52
CA PRO A 274 4.07 -5.17 0.50
C PRO A 274 2.87 -4.31 0.93
N THR A 275 1.79 -4.41 0.16
CA THR A 275 0.53 -3.70 0.42
C THR A 275 -0.12 -4.17 1.72
N ARG A 276 -1.13 -3.43 2.21
CA ARG A 276 -1.90 -3.87 3.40
C ARG A 276 -2.54 -5.24 3.18
N ALA A 277 -3.16 -5.45 2.01
CA ALA A 277 -3.77 -6.72 1.64
C ALA A 277 -2.74 -7.86 1.62
N CYS A 278 -1.58 -7.63 1.00
CA CYS A 278 -0.48 -8.61 0.96
C CYS A 278 -0.07 -9.05 2.37
N ARG A 279 0.25 -8.08 3.25
CA ARG A 279 0.70 -8.39 4.60
C ARG A 279 -0.37 -9.10 5.44
N ARG A 280 -1.62 -8.64 5.34
CA ARG A 280 -2.75 -9.27 6.05
C ARG A 280 -2.99 -10.70 5.55
N PHE A 281 -2.91 -10.93 4.25
CA PHE A 281 -3.03 -12.26 3.66
C PHE A 281 -1.96 -13.20 4.20
N VAL A 282 -0.68 -12.79 4.12
CA VAL A 282 0.44 -13.59 4.63
C VAL A 282 0.30 -13.90 6.12
N ARG A 283 -0.10 -12.89 6.91
CA ARG A 283 -0.33 -13.07 8.35
C ARG A 283 -1.43 -14.09 8.62
N ARG A 284 -2.62 -13.91 8.03
CA ARG A 284 -3.77 -14.80 8.26
C ARG A 284 -3.43 -16.23 7.82
N LEU A 285 -2.76 -16.38 6.68
CA LEU A 285 -2.31 -17.67 6.17
C LEU A 285 -1.31 -18.35 7.13
N SER A 286 -0.30 -17.61 7.60
CA SER A 286 0.70 -18.11 8.55
C SER A 286 0.08 -18.51 9.88
N GLU A 287 -0.80 -17.68 10.45
CA GLU A 287 -1.49 -17.94 11.71
C GLU A 287 -2.49 -19.11 11.60
N SER A 288 -3.26 -19.18 10.50
CA SER A 288 -4.25 -20.26 10.29
C SER A 288 -3.59 -21.62 10.07
N ALA A 289 -2.51 -21.66 9.29
CA ALA A 289 -1.80 -22.90 8.98
C ALA A 289 -0.69 -23.22 9.99
N LYS A 290 -0.34 -22.28 10.88
CA LYS A 290 0.76 -22.37 11.84
C LYS A 290 2.11 -22.68 11.18
N ILE A 291 2.38 -22.01 10.05
CA ILE A 291 3.61 -22.20 9.27
C ILE A 291 4.48 -20.93 9.26
N PRO A 292 5.82 -21.06 9.27
CA PRO A 292 6.73 -19.93 9.30
C PRO A 292 6.73 -19.14 7.98
N VAL A 293 7.14 -17.88 8.09
CA VAL A 293 7.25 -16.95 6.97
C VAL A 293 8.70 -16.53 6.78
N TYR A 294 9.22 -16.75 5.58
CA TYR A 294 10.60 -16.41 5.19
C TYR A 294 10.57 -15.30 4.15
N ALA A 295 11.17 -14.17 4.47
CA ALA A 295 11.32 -13.08 3.52
C ALA A 295 12.62 -13.24 2.72
N PHE A 296 12.49 -13.13 1.40
CA PHE A 296 13.56 -13.15 0.42
C PHE A 296 13.51 -11.84 -0.38
N THR A 297 14.45 -10.94 -0.11
CA THR A 297 14.54 -9.60 -0.72
C THR A 297 15.96 -9.34 -1.23
N ASP A 298 16.17 -8.20 -1.88
CA ASP A 298 17.50 -7.74 -2.27
C ASP A 298 18.36 -7.42 -1.04
N CYS A 299 19.68 -7.54 -1.19
CA CYS A 299 20.68 -7.19 -0.19
C CYS A 299 21.04 -5.70 -0.31
N ASP A 300 20.08 -4.85 0.03
CA ASP A 300 20.29 -3.40 0.12
C ASP A 300 19.48 -2.77 1.27
N PRO A 301 19.74 -1.50 1.63
CA PRO A 301 19.01 -0.84 2.71
C PRO A 301 17.50 -0.69 2.47
N TYR A 302 17.04 -0.69 1.22
CA TYR A 302 15.63 -0.59 0.86
C TYR A 302 14.90 -1.94 1.00
N GLY A 303 15.45 -3.04 0.46
CA GLY A 303 14.95 -4.40 0.65
C GLY A 303 14.82 -4.74 2.14
N ILE A 304 15.86 -4.44 2.93
CA ILE A 304 15.86 -4.69 4.37
C ILE A 304 14.93 -3.71 5.12
N GLY A 305 15.13 -2.40 4.92
CA GLY A 305 14.54 -1.33 5.74
C GLY A 305 13.14 -0.89 5.31
N ASN A 306 12.76 -1.09 4.05
CA ASN A 306 11.46 -0.68 3.53
C ASN A 306 10.55 -1.87 3.23
N ILE A 307 11.07 -2.98 2.72
CA ILE A 307 10.25 -4.11 2.29
C ILE A 307 10.08 -5.11 3.44
N TYR A 308 11.17 -5.75 3.85
CA TYR A 308 11.13 -6.76 4.90
C TYR A 308 10.65 -6.18 6.24
N ARG A 309 11.20 -5.03 6.65
CA ARG A 309 10.74 -4.32 7.86
C ARG A 309 9.22 -4.06 7.82
N THR A 310 8.68 -3.60 6.69
CA THR A 310 7.25 -3.29 6.57
C THR A 310 6.38 -4.56 6.66
N LEU A 311 6.87 -5.69 6.13
CA LEU A 311 6.23 -6.99 6.28
C LEU A 311 6.19 -7.42 7.76
N LYS A 312 7.35 -7.39 8.43
CA LYS A 312 7.52 -7.95 9.78
C LYS A 312 6.91 -7.07 10.86
N VAL A 313 7.30 -5.79 10.90
CA VAL A 313 7.02 -4.87 12.02
C VAL A 313 6.15 -3.68 11.62
N GLY A 314 5.98 -3.45 10.31
CA GLY A 314 5.14 -2.39 9.77
C GLY A 314 5.87 -1.08 9.52
N SER A 315 5.10 -0.01 9.28
CA SER A 315 5.63 1.34 9.03
C SER A 315 5.33 2.27 10.19
N GLY A 316 6.25 3.19 10.49
CA GLY A 316 5.98 4.25 11.48
C GLY A 316 4.83 5.17 11.06
N ASN A 317 4.60 5.32 9.75
CA ASN A 317 3.50 6.13 9.21
C ASN A 317 2.12 5.46 9.35
N ALA A 318 2.10 4.16 9.65
CA ALA A 318 0.90 3.33 9.78
C ALA A 318 0.88 2.57 11.12
N ALA A 319 1.54 3.12 12.14
CA ALA A 319 1.70 2.48 13.45
C ALA A 319 0.37 2.11 14.12
N HIS A 320 -0.69 2.88 13.86
CA HIS A 320 -2.03 2.66 14.38
C HIS A 320 -2.68 1.36 13.89
N ILE A 321 -2.24 0.80 12.75
CA ILE A 321 -2.79 -0.45 12.20
C ILE A 321 -1.82 -1.62 12.24
N ASN A 322 -0.54 -1.41 12.56
CA ASN A 322 0.49 -2.44 12.43
C ASN A 322 0.15 -3.73 13.19
N GLN A 323 -0.55 -3.64 14.32
CA GLN A 323 -1.00 -4.78 15.11
C GLN A 323 -1.86 -5.79 14.34
N PHE A 324 -2.55 -5.36 13.28
CA PHE A 324 -3.45 -6.22 12.48
C PHE A 324 -2.80 -6.72 11.20
N PHE A 325 -1.93 -5.91 10.59
CA PHE A 325 -1.43 -6.17 9.23
C PHE A 325 -0.04 -6.80 9.20
N CYS A 326 0.81 -6.56 10.20
CA CYS A 326 2.18 -7.06 10.16
C CYS A 326 2.25 -8.57 10.41
N VAL A 327 3.39 -9.16 10.06
CA VAL A 327 3.72 -10.58 10.24
C VAL A 327 4.88 -10.70 11.24
N PRO A 328 4.63 -10.63 12.56
CA PRO A 328 5.69 -10.56 13.58
C PRO A 328 6.70 -11.72 13.53
N HIS A 329 6.23 -12.91 13.14
CA HIS A 329 7.03 -14.14 13.07
C HIS A 329 7.79 -14.30 11.74
N ALA A 330 7.69 -13.34 10.81
CA ALA A 330 8.48 -13.38 9.60
C ALA A 330 9.97 -13.23 9.91
N THR A 331 10.80 -14.10 9.35
CA THR A 331 12.26 -14.05 9.46
C THR A 331 12.88 -13.78 8.09
N TYR A 332 14.00 -13.07 8.06
CA TYR A 332 14.73 -12.75 6.85
C TYR A 332 15.69 -13.87 6.47
N MET A 333 15.40 -14.51 5.34
CA MET A 333 16.23 -15.58 4.79
C MET A 333 17.43 -15.02 4.03
N GLY A 334 17.26 -13.92 3.31
CA GLY A 334 18.32 -13.29 2.53
C GLY A 334 17.75 -12.41 1.42
N LEU A 335 18.55 -11.88 0.51
CA LEU A 335 20.01 -12.02 0.41
C LEU A 335 20.71 -11.23 1.52
N MET A 336 21.53 -11.87 2.34
CA MET A 336 22.26 -11.20 3.44
C MET A 336 23.61 -10.65 2.96
N PRO A 337 24.18 -9.63 3.64
CA PRO A 337 25.54 -9.16 3.36
C PRO A 337 26.59 -10.27 3.48
N GLN A 338 26.38 -11.25 4.38
CA GLN A 338 27.26 -12.40 4.51
C GLN A 338 27.10 -13.39 3.35
N ASP A 339 25.89 -13.51 2.77
CA ASP A 339 25.64 -14.41 1.63
C ASP A 339 26.45 -13.99 0.39
N ILE A 340 26.76 -12.70 0.24
CA ILE A 340 27.62 -12.22 -0.86
C ILE A 340 28.98 -12.93 -0.83
N LYS A 341 29.56 -13.12 0.37
CA LYS A 341 30.84 -13.81 0.54
C LYS A 341 30.69 -15.32 0.51
N ASP A 342 29.69 -15.84 1.22
CA ASP A 342 29.49 -17.28 1.38
C ASP A 342 29.18 -17.97 0.04
N PHE A 343 28.56 -17.26 -0.90
CA PHE A 343 28.20 -17.77 -2.23
C PHE A 343 29.02 -17.14 -3.37
N GLY A 344 30.11 -16.42 -3.07
CA GLY A 344 31.01 -15.88 -4.09
C GLY A 344 30.32 -14.96 -5.11
N LEU A 345 29.50 -14.01 -4.63
CA LEU A 345 28.69 -13.12 -5.47
C LEU A 345 29.36 -11.76 -5.72
N GLU A 346 30.63 -11.57 -5.34
CA GLU A 346 31.33 -10.29 -5.35
C GLU A 346 31.32 -9.63 -6.73
N ASN A 347 31.42 -10.44 -7.80
CA ASN A 347 31.41 -9.97 -9.20
C ASN A 347 30.03 -9.56 -9.71
N ALA A 348 28.96 -9.83 -8.95
CA ALA A 348 27.58 -9.44 -9.27
C ALA A 348 27.01 -8.46 -8.24
N THR A 349 27.89 -7.64 -7.64
CA THR A 349 27.52 -6.58 -6.70
C THR A 349 27.60 -5.19 -7.33
N HIS A 350 26.91 -4.23 -6.70
CA HIS A 350 26.99 -2.81 -7.03
C HIS A 350 27.45 -2.02 -5.82
N PRO A 351 28.16 -0.90 -5.98
CA PRO A 351 28.51 -0.02 -4.87
C PRO A 351 27.25 0.59 -4.23
N LEU A 352 27.28 0.80 -2.92
CA LEU A 352 26.23 1.54 -2.22
C LEU A 352 26.25 3.01 -2.62
N GLY A 353 25.09 3.55 -2.99
CA GLY A 353 24.96 4.99 -3.21
C GLY A 353 24.93 5.77 -1.89
N ASP A 354 25.14 7.08 -1.95
CA ASP A 354 25.10 7.95 -0.76
C ASP A 354 23.77 7.86 -0.01
N GLN A 355 22.66 7.73 -0.75
CA GLN A 355 21.34 7.56 -0.17
C GLN A 355 21.20 6.22 0.56
N ASP A 356 21.82 5.16 0.05
CA ASP A 356 21.80 3.83 0.67
C ASP A 356 22.57 3.85 1.99
N VAL A 357 23.78 4.43 1.97
CA VAL A 357 24.61 4.61 3.17
C VAL A 357 23.87 5.44 4.22
N LYS A 358 23.21 6.53 3.81
CA LYS A 358 22.41 7.36 4.71
C LYS A 358 21.25 6.56 5.32
N ARG A 359 20.49 5.83 4.52
CA ARG A 359 19.38 4.97 5.00
C ARG A 359 19.86 3.91 5.98
N ALA A 360 20.97 3.24 5.70
CA ALA A 360 21.55 2.23 6.58
C ALA A 360 21.98 2.83 7.93
N LYS A 361 22.62 4.00 7.92
CA LYS A 361 23.00 4.73 9.14
C LYS A 361 21.77 5.20 9.92
N ASP A 362 20.75 5.74 9.24
CA ASP A 362 19.51 6.17 9.86
C ASP A 362 18.74 5.00 10.48
N ALA A 363 18.73 3.83 9.83
CA ALA A 363 18.14 2.60 10.35
C ALA A 363 18.83 2.16 11.65
N LEU A 364 20.17 2.16 11.71
CA LEU A 364 20.92 1.85 12.92
C LEU A 364 20.65 2.85 14.06
N LYS A 365 20.53 4.15 13.73
CA LYS A 365 20.43 5.23 14.72
C LYS A 365 19.01 5.47 15.22
N ASN A 366 18.00 5.32 14.38
CA ASN A 366 16.65 5.83 14.66
C ASN A 366 15.56 4.75 14.65
N ASP A 367 15.84 3.54 14.17
CA ASP A 367 14.82 2.50 14.02
C ASP A 367 14.81 1.53 15.21
N PRO A 368 13.74 1.52 16.04
CA PRO A 368 13.70 0.68 17.23
C PRO A 368 13.78 -0.82 16.91
N PHE A 369 13.34 -1.25 15.73
CA PHE A 369 13.44 -2.65 15.31
C PHE A 369 14.90 -3.09 15.13
N PHE A 370 15.67 -2.36 14.33
CA PHE A 370 17.07 -2.70 14.09
C PHE A 370 17.93 -2.53 15.36
N GLN A 371 17.59 -1.57 16.21
CA GLN A 371 18.24 -1.40 17.51
C GLN A 371 18.02 -2.58 18.46
N ALA A 372 16.83 -3.18 18.42
CA ALA A 372 16.47 -4.28 19.30
C ALA A 372 17.27 -5.57 19.02
N TYR A 373 17.76 -5.78 17.80
CA TYR A 373 18.41 -7.01 17.39
C TYR A 373 19.89 -6.80 17.03
N ALA A 374 20.79 -7.32 17.87
CA ALA A 374 22.23 -7.31 17.61
C ALA A 374 22.63 -7.96 16.26
N PRO A 375 22.01 -9.08 15.81
CA PRO A 375 22.30 -9.65 14.49
C PRO A 375 22.01 -8.68 13.34
N TRP A 376 20.91 -7.94 13.41
CA TRP A 376 20.58 -6.92 12.41
C TRP A 376 21.58 -5.78 12.39
N ARG A 377 21.99 -5.27 13.56
CA ARG A 377 23.03 -4.24 13.64
C ARG A 377 24.32 -4.69 12.99
N LYS A 378 24.76 -5.93 13.26
CA LYS A 378 25.96 -6.52 12.67
C LYS A 378 25.84 -6.63 11.15
N ALA A 379 24.70 -7.09 10.63
CA ALA A 379 24.46 -7.22 9.20
C ALA A 379 24.50 -5.85 8.48
N ILE A 380 23.81 -4.84 9.03
CA ILE A 380 23.80 -3.49 8.43
C ILE A 380 25.17 -2.83 8.52
N GLN A 381 25.90 -3.00 9.63
CA GLN A 381 27.28 -2.51 9.75
C GLN A 381 28.21 -3.19 8.75
N MET A 382 28.05 -4.51 8.53
CA MET A 382 28.81 -5.24 7.52
C MET A 382 28.54 -4.68 6.12
N MET A 383 27.27 -4.45 5.77
CA MET A 383 26.88 -3.85 4.49
C MET A 383 27.54 -2.46 4.29
N ILE A 384 27.49 -1.60 5.31
CA ILE A 384 28.15 -0.28 5.26
C ILE A 384 29.67 -0.43 5.09
N LYS A 385 30.29 -1.39 5.79
CA LYS A 385 31.73 -1.63 5.73
C LYS A 385 32.19 -2.19 4.39
N THR A 386 31.45 -3.12 3.81
CA THR A 386 31.78 -3.69 2.50
C THR A 386 31.48 -2.71 1.37
N GLY A 387 30.56 -1.76 1.58
CA GLY A 387 30.28 -0.71 0.60
C GLY A 387 29.52 -1.21 -0.63
N VAL A 388 28.95 -2.42 -0.58
CA VAL A 388 28.28 -3.07 -1.71
C VAL A 388 26.87 -3.51 -1.37
N ARG A 389 26.03 -3.57 -2.42
CA ARG A 389 24.69 -4.15 -2.44
C ARG A 389 24.60 -5.24 -3.52
N ALA A 390 23.63 -6.13 -3.38
CA ALA A 390 23.39 -7.19 -4.35
C ALA A 390 21.89 -7.41 -4.54
N GLU A 391 21.45 -7.50 -5.79
CA GLU A 391 20.08 -7.88 -6.14
C GLU A 391 19.91 -9.40 -6.03
N GLN A 392 18.69 -9.89 -5.87
CA GLN A 392 18.35 -11.32 -5.87
C GLN A 392 18.85 -12.02 -7.14
N GLN A 393 18.88 -11.30 -8.26
CA GLN A 393 19.34 -11.75 -9.56
C GLN A 393 20.85 -12.03 -9.59
N ALA A 394 21.64 -11.49 -8.65
CA ALA A 394 23.07 -11.75 -8.53
C ALA A 394 23.39 -13.24 -8.39
N LEU A 395 22.46 -14.03 -7.83
CA LEU A 395 22.56 -15.49 -7.74
C LEU A 395 22.66 -16.16 -9.11
N SER A 396 22.27 -15.49 -10.20
CA SER A 396 22.39 -16.00 -11.56
C SER A 396 23.83 -16.01 -12.07
N LEU A 397 24.77 -15.38 -11.35
CA LEU A 397 26.20 -15.38 -11.68
C LEU A 397 26.74 -16.80 -11.86
N HIS A 398 26.32 -17.73 -10.99
CA HIS A 398 26.71 -19.13 -11.01
C HIS A 398 25.75 -20.01 -11.84
N GLY A 399 24.94 -19.39 -12.70
CA GLY A 399 23.93 -20.04 -13.53
C GLY A 399 22.50 -19.74 -13.08
N LEU A 400 21.57 -19.74 -14.03
CA LEU A 400 20.19 -19.31 -13.81
C LEU A 400 19.39 -20.21 -12.83
N ASN A 401 19.84 -21.45 -12.59
CA ASN A 401 19.21 -22.37 -11.65
C ASN A 401 19.88 -22.41 -10.27
N PHE A 402 21.03 -21.75 -10.09
CA PHE A 402 21.80 -21.78 -8.85
C PHE A 402 20.96 -21.41 -7.62
N VAL A 403 20.06 -20.44 -7.78
CA VAL A 403 19.11 -20.05 -6.73
C VAL A 403 18.28 -21.23 -6.21
N MET A 404 17.78 -22.10 -7.09
CA MET A 404 16.92 -23.23 -6.75
C MET A 404 17.69 -24.49 -6.35
N GLU A 405 18.85 -24.72 -6.95
CA GLU A 405 19.63 -25.94 -6.81
C GLU A 405 20.57 -25.89 -5.60
N GLU A 406 21.15 -24.72 -5.30
CA GLU A 406 22.16 -24.56 -4.26
C GLU A 406 21.71 -23.58 -3.17
N TYR A 407 21.47 -22.32 -3.52
CA TYR A 407 21.25 -21.25 -2.54
C TYR A 407 20.04 -21.52 -1.63
N LEU A 408 18.84 -21.69 -2.20
CA LEU A 408 17.63 -21.90 -1.40
C LEU A 408 17.69 -23.20 -0.58
N PRO A 409 18.12 -24.36 -1.12
CA PRO A 409 18.30 -25.58 -0.31
C PRO A 409 19.28 -25.41 0.86
N VAL A 410 20.43 -24.77 0.66
CA VAL A 410 21.43 -24.53 1.72
C VAL A 410 20.87 -23.63 2.81
N LYS A 411 20.17 -22.55 2.43
CA LYS A 411 19.55 -21.61 3.38
C LYS A 411 18.42 -22.28 4.16
N LEU A 412 17.55 -23.05 3.49
CA LEU A 412 16.41 -23.73 4.12
C LEU A 412 16.83 -24.89 5.05
N LYS A 413 18.01 -25.49 4.85
CA LYS A 413 18.59 -26.44 5.84
C LYS A 413 19.02 -25.75 7.13
N ASN A 414 19.30 -24.44 7.08
CA ASN A 414 19.87 -23.66 8.19
C ASN A 414 18.98 -22.48 8.61
N THR A 415 17.67 -22.71 8.76
CA THR A 415 16.70 -21.65 9.11
C THR A 415 17.02 -20.91 10.42
N LYS A 416 17.76 -21.54 11.35
CA LYS A 416 18.24 -20.91 12.59
C LYS A 416 19.18 -19.72 12.36
N LYS A 417 19.81 -19.63 11.18
CA LYS A 417 20.67 -18.51 10.78
C LYS A 417 19.88 -17.32 10.22
N PHE A 418 18.57 -17.45 10.01
CA PHE A 418 17.75 -16.36 9.49
C PHE A 418 17.71 -15.21 10.49
N LEU A 419 17.73 -13.98 9.97
CA LEU A 419 17.64 -12.82 10.84
C LEU A 419 16.19 -12.64 11.29
N PRO A 420 15.97 -12.25 12.55
CA PRO A 420 14.64 -12.19 13.13
C PRO A 420 13.78 -11.18 12.42
#